data_AF-A0A2W6Z0A6-F1
#
_entry.id   AF-A0A2W6Z0A6-F1
#
_cell.length_a   1.000
_cell.length_b   1.000
_cell.length_c   1.000
_cell.angle_alpha   90.00
_cell.angle_beta   90.00
_cell.angle_gamma   90.00
#
_symmetry.space_group_name_H-M   'P 1'
#
loop_
_entity.id
_entity.type
_entity.pdbx_description
1 polymer ?
#
loop_
_entity_poly.entity_id
_entity_poly.type
_entity_poly.pdbx_seq_one_letter_code
_entity_poly.pdbx_strand_id
1 'polypeptide(L)' 'MKLSGRANTLLSYGYQYQQADGTLTFRYDNAKHKPDLGFEHHKHQADGKIVAAEPPKIEDLVQEVLDHITR' A
#
# COMPACT_ATOMS: atom_id res chain seq x y z
N MET A 1 -26.34 24.54 -9.12
CA MET A 1 -25.99 23.76 -7.93
C MET A 1 -24.61 23.15 -8.17
N LYS A 2 -23.54 23.76 -7.65
CA LYS A 2 -22.19 23.19 -7.75
C LYS A 2 -22.11 22.06 -6.72
N LEU A 3 -22.00 20.82 -7.18
CA LEU A 3 -21.62 19.72 -6.30
C LEU A 3 -20.18 20.00 -5.86
N SER A 4 -19.99 20.55 -4.67
CA SER A 4 -18.68 20.59 -4.03
C SER A 4 -18.29 19.13 -3.77
N GLY A 5 -17.43 18.58 -4.63
CA GLY A 5 -16.90 17.24 -4.45
C GLY A 5 -16.26 17.17 -3.07
N ARG A 6 -16.84 16.38 -2.16
CA ARG A 6 -16.10 15.95 -0.98
C ARG A 6 -14.88 15.21 -1.51
N ALA A 7 -13.69 15.62 -1.07
CA ALA A 7 -12.51 14.77 -1.21
C ALA A 7 -12.90 13.42 -0.58
N ASN A 8 -12.91 12.35 -1.37
CA ASN A 8 -13.09 11.02 -0.83
C ASN A 8 -11.84 10.69 -0.01
N THR A 9 -11.86 11.03 1.28
CA THR A 9 -10.80 10.63 2.21
C THR A 9 -10.86 9.12 2.37
N LEU A 10 -9.82 8.42 1.92
CA LEU A 10 -9.64 6.99 2.18
C LEU A 10 -9.45 6.82 3.70
N LEU A 11 -10.49 6.32 4.37
CA LEU A 11 -10.45 6.12 5.83
C LEU A 11 -9.40 5.07 6.22
N SER A 12 -9.31 3.98 5.46
CA SER A 12 -8.31 2.95 5.62
C SER A 12 -8.17 2.13 4.33
N TYR A 13 -6.98 1.60 4.07
CA TYR A 13 -6.74 0.65 2.98
C TYR A 13 -5.64 -0.36 3.31
N GLY A 14 -5.63 -1.44 2.52
CA GLY A 14 -4.58 -2.45 2.55
C GLY A 14 -4.53 -3.17 1.19
N TYR A 15 -3.42 -3.03 0.48
CA TYR A 15 -3.13 -3.73 -0.77
C TYR A 15 -1.90 -4.59 -0.57
N GLN A 16 -2.02 -5.90 -0.67
CA GLN A 16 -0.93 -6.82 -0.38
C GLN A 16 -0.70 -7.82 -1.50
N TYR A 17 0.56 -8.15 -1.72
CA TYR A 17 0.99 -9.28 -2.52
C TYR A 17 1.91 -10.17 -1.68
N GLN A 18 1.62 -11.46 -1.66
CA GLN A 18 2.31 -12.47 -0.86
C GLN A 18 2.51 -13.74 -1.68
N GLN A 19 3.52 -14.51 -1.30
CA GLN A 19 3.79 -15.84 -1.83
C GLN A 19 2.72 -16.84 -1.39
N ALA A 20 2.69 -18.00 -2.04
CA ALA A 20 1.74 -19.08 -1.73
C ALA A 20 1.88 -19.61 -0.30
N ASP A 21 3.07 -19.53 0.29
CA ASP A 21 3.35 -19.92 1.68
C ASP A 21 2.99 -18.85 2.71
N GLY A 22 2.48 -17.69 2.27
CA GLY A 22 2.11 -16.57 3.13
C GLY A 22 3.23 -15.55 3.36
N THR A 23 4.42 -15.75 2.80
CA THR A 23 5.52 -14.77 2.89
C THR A 23 5.14 -13.47 2.19
N LEU A 24 5.23 -12.34 2.90
CA LEU A 24 4.91 -11.03 2.35
C LEU A 24 5.94 -10.62 1.29
N THR A 25 5.48 -10.27 0.09
CA THR A 25 6.33 -9.62 -0.93
C THR A 25 6.30 -8.11 -0.74
N PHE A 26 5.10 -7.52 -0.66
CA PHE A 26 4.90 -6.14 -0.24
C PHE A 26 3.46 -5.89 0.22
N ARG A 27 3.25 -4.84 1.02
CA ARG A 27 1.92 -4.32 1.36
C ARG A 27 1.92 -2.80 1.43
N TYR A 28 0.97 -2.15 0.76
CA TYR A 28 0.64 -0.75 0.98
C TYR A 28 -0.53 -0.66 1.97
N ASP A 29 -0.38 0.14 3.03
CA ASP A 29 -1.46 0.40 3.98
C ASP A 29 -1.29 1.76 4.68
N ASN A 30 -2.29 2.15 5.47
CA ASN A 30 -2.24 3.32 6.35
C ASN A 30 -2.51 2.97 7.83
N ALA A 31 -2.17 1.75 8.24
CA ALA A 31 -2.34 1.35 9.63
C ALA A 31 -1.43 2.18 10.55
N LYS A 32 -1.97 2.64 11.68
CA LYS A 32 -1.15 3.37 12.67
C LYS A 32 -0.15 2.43 13.33
N HIS A 33 1.12 2.82 13.33
CA HIS A 33 2.22 2.07 13.94
C HIS A 33 2.54 2.50 15.37
N LYS A 34 3.17 1.59 16.11
CA LYS A 34 3.84 1.87 17.39
C LYS A 34 5.20 1.17 17.39
N PRO A 35 6.33 1.91 17.43
CA PRO A 35 6.45 3.36 17.52
C PRO A 35 5.92 4.09 16.26
N ASP A 36 5.67 5.39 16.38
CA ASP A 36 5.21 6.21 15.26
C ASP A 36 6.28 6.28 14.16
N LEU A 37 5.84 6.21 12.90
CA LEU A 37 6.71 6.24 11.72
C LEU A 37 6.94 7.66 11.17
N GLY A 38 6.09 8.62 11.56
CA GLY A 38 6.14 10.00 11.06
C GLY A 38 5.49 10.21 9.68
N PHE A 39 4.84 9.18 9.14
CA PHE A 39 4.05 9.22 7.91
C PHE A 39 2.82 8.30 8.03
N GLU A 40 1.70 8.68 7.42
CA GLU A 40 0.46 7.90 7.44
C GLU A 40 0.49 6.76 6.42
N HIS A 41 0.77 7.08 5.16
CA HIS A 41 0.78 6.14 4.05
C HIS A 41 2.16 5.49 3.93
N HIS A 42 2.17 4.16 3.86
CA HIS A 42 3.42 3.43 3.82
C HIS A 42 3.33 2.09 3.11
N LYS A 43 4.52 1.57 2.79
CA LYS A 43 4.72 0.27 2.18
C LYS A 43 5.64 -0.59 3.06
N HIS A 44 5.18 -1.80 3.35
CA HIS A 44 5.98 -2.89 3.90
C HIS A 44 6.67 -3.64 2.76
N GLN A 45 7.96 -3.90 2.88
CA GLN A 45 8.76 -4.65 1.91
C GLN A 45 9.05 -6.08 2.45
N ALA A 46 9.42 -6.99 1.55
CA ALA A 46 9.72 -8.38 1.89
C ALA A 46 10.85 -8.55 2.93
N ASP A 47 11.79 -7.61 2.99
CA ASP A 47 12.89 -7.58 3.97
C ASP A 47 12.49 -7.01 5.34
N GLY A 48 11.20 -6.70 5.53
CA GLY A 48 10.65 -6.11 6.75
C GLY A 48 10.82 -4.59 6.83
N LYS A 49 11.42 -3.94 5.82
CA LYS A 49 11.55 -2.48 5.80
C LYS A 49 10.19 -1.83 5.56
N ILE A 50 9.96 -0.72 6.26
CA ILE A 50 8.79 0.13 6.10
C ILE A 50 9.24 1.46 5.51
N VAL A 51 8.62 1.88 4.41
CA VAL A 51 8.94 3.15 3.73
C VAL A 51 7.68 3.98 3.51
N ALA A 52 7.81 5.30 3.59
CA ALA A 52 6.75 6.22 3.19
C ALA A 52 6.38 5.98 1.73
N ALA A 53 5.08 5.81 1.45
CA ALA A 53 4.57 5.56 0.11
C ALA A 53 3.08 5.89 0.04
N GLU A 54 2.69 6.70 -0.94
CA GLU A 54 1.28 6.98 -1.22
C GLU A 54 0.53 5.72 -1.69
N PRO A 55 -0.81 5.66 -1.52
CA PRO A 55 -1.60 4.57 -2.07
C PRO A 55 -1.42 4.51 -3.59
N PRO A 56 -1.01 3.36 -4.16
CA PRO A 56 -0.86 3.24 -5.61
C PRO A 56 -2.24 3.23 -6.27
N LYS A 57 -2.28 3.57 -7.56
CA LYS A 57 -3.44 3.19 -8.37
C LYS A 57 -3.46 1.67 -8.51
N ILE A 58 -4.65 1.12 -8.74
CA ILE A 58 -4.81 -0.33 -8.93
C ILE A 58 -4.01 -0.83 -10.15
N GLU A 59 -3.90 -0.04 -11.22
CA GLU A 59 -3.09 -0.37 -12.40
C GLU A 59 -1.60 -0.52 -12.06
N ASP A 60 -1.04 0.43 -11.31
CA ASP A 60 0.36 0.40 -10.86
C ASP A 60 0.62 -0.77 -9.90
N LEU A 61 -0.33 -1.05 -9.00
CA LEU A 61 -0.28 -2.18 -8.09
C LEU A 61 -0.23 -3.52 -8.83
N VAL A 62 -1.12 -3.70 -9.83
CA VAL A 62 -1.16 -4.92 -10.64
C VAL A 62 0.12 -5.06 -11.46
N GLN A 63 0.63 -3.96 -12.03
CA GLN A 63 1.89 -3.99 -12.76
C GLN A 63 3.06 -4.41 -11.84
N GLU A 64 3.12 -3.90 -10.60
CA GLU A 64 4.14 -4.32 -9.64
C GLU A 64 4.06 -5.82 -9.34
N VAL A 65 2.86 -6.39 -9.19
CA VAL A 65 2.67 -7.83 -9.03
C VAL A 65 3.19 -8.60 -10.24
N LEU A 66 2.86 -8.17 -11.46
CA LEU A 66 3.34 -8.80 -12.69
C LEU A 66 4.86 -8.76 -12.80
N ASP A 67 5.49 -7.64 -12.43
CA ASP A 67 6.94 -7.50 -12.39
C ASP A 67 7.58 -8.49 -11.41
N HIS A 68 6.92 -8.83 -10.31
CA HIS A 68 7.42 -9.87 -9.39
C HIS A 68 7.25 -11.29 -9.90
N ILE A 69 6.21 -11.56 -10.71
CA ILE A 69 5.91 -12.90 -11.24
C ILE A 69 6.74 -13.22 -12.51
N THR A 70 7.10 -12.20 -13.29
CA THR A 70 7.71 -12.36 -14.62
C THR A 70 9.22 -12.15 -14.65
N ARG A 71 9.86 -11.96 -13.49
CA ARG A 71 11.32 -11.87 -13.33
C ARG A 71 11.99 -13.25 -13.29
#